data_AF-A0A2W1BAQ6-F1
#
_entry.id   AF-A0A2W1BAQ6-F1
#
_cell.length_a   1.000
_cell.length_b   1.000
_cell.length_c   1.000
_cell.angle_alpha   90.00
_cell.angle_beta   90.00
_cell.angle_gamma   90.00
#
_symmetry.space_group_name_H-M   'P 1'
#
loop_
_entity.id
_entity.type
_entity.pdbx_description
1 polymer ?
#
loop_
_entity_poly.entity_id
_entity_poly.type
_entity_poly.pdbx_seq_one_letter_code
_entity_poly.pdbx_strand_id
1 'polypeptide(L)'
;MPSVEIPSFVKANLKHLVLADSDFDKPGDIDLLLGADIFHSIYNGQRLEVGPGLPVALHSVFGWVITGRLDVECSPPAETSTLLASTAALDNVVKRFWEVEEPPKQTIVNPENEKCEQMYTDLVRRNEDGRYVVPMLLKEEHEQLGDSHRTALSRLHNLEKRFLHHEDLNHDYGEYEREHEVKTVTFGVSSSPFLAIRTLHQLANDHGAWMTSPLALLQLKLP
;
A
#
# COMPACT_ATOMS: atom_id res chain seq x y z
N MET A 1 19.81 -0.16 26.98
CA MET A 1 20.89 0.16 27.95
C MET A 1 22.06 0.80 27.22
N PRO A 2 22.90 1.60 27.89
CA PRO A 2 24.05 2.21 27.24
C PRO A 2 25.11 1.16 26.90
N SER A 3 25.76 1.29 25.74
CA SER A 3 26.84 0.39 25.31
C SER A 3 28.17 0.66 26.03
N VAL A 4 28.28 1.82 26.68
CA VAL A 4 29.46 2.30 27.40
C VAL A 4 28.99 2.89 28.73
N GLU A 5 29.80 2.80 29.78
CA GLU A 5 29.49 3.43 31.05
C GLU A 5 29.23 4.95 30.88
N ILE A 6 28.10 5.42 31.41
CA ILE A 6 27.71 6.81 31.30
C ILE A 6 28.56 7.65 32.28
N PRO A 7 29.10 8.81 31.86
CA PRO A 7 29.87 9.67 32.74
C PRO A 7 29.10 10.07 34.01
N SER A 8 29.82 10.10 35.13
CA SER A 8 29.27 10.39 36.46
C SER A 8 28.61 11.77 36.60
N PHE A 9 28.93 12.74 35.74
CA PHE A 9 28.30 14.07 35.72
C PHE A 9 26.82 13.99 35.29
N VAL A 10 26.48 13.10 34.36
CA VAL A 10 25.08 12.90 33.91
C VAL A 10 24.29 12.29 35.05
N LYS A 11 24.85 11.28 35.73
CA LYS A 11 24.26 10.66 36.91
C LYS A 11 24.03 11.68 38.03
N ALA A 12 24.96 12.62 38.24
CA ALA A 12 24.81 13.67 39.25
C ALA A 12 23.60 14.58 38.97
N ASN A 13 23.36 14.95 37.72
CA ASN A 13 22.23 15.79 37.33
C ASN A 13 20.88 15.08 37.50
N LEU A 14 20.85 13.74 37.47
CA LEU A 14 19.63 12.93 37.54
C LEU A 14 19.31 12.40 38.95
N LYS A 15 20.15 12.69 39.97
CA LYS A 15 19.98 12.18 41.35
C LYS A 15 18.66 12.56 42.02
N HIS A 16 18.00 13.61 41.54
CA HIS A 16 16.73 14.09 42.08
C HIS A 16 15.51 13.33 41.53
N LEU A 17 15.71 12.42 40.56
CA LEU A 17 14.65 11.64 39.92
C LEU A 17 14.65 10.20 40.43
N VAL A 18 13.46 9.62 40.55
CA VAL A 18 13.28 8.18 40.81
C VAL A 18 13.33 7.45 39.47
N LEU A 19 14.50 6.89 39.15
CA LEU A 19 14.72 6.21 37.88
C LEU A 19 14.07 4.81 37.87
N ALA A 20 13.61 4.39 36.70
CA ALA A 20 13.07 3.03 36.51
C ALA A 20 14.16 1.95 36.60
N ASP A 21 15.41 2.32 36.30
CA ASP A 21 16.58 1.49 36.41
C ASP A 21 17.65 2.21 37.26
N SER A 22 18.04 1.59 38.37
CA SER A 22 19.04 2.13 39.29
C SER A 22 20.47 2.03 38.78
N ASP A 23 20.73 1.09 37.86
CA ASP A 23 22.04 0.82 37.26
C ASP A 23 22.09 1.27 35.79
N PHE A 24 21.23 2.22 35.39
CA PHE A 24 21.15 2.75 34.02
C PHE A 24 22.48 3.29 33.48
N ASP A 25 23.44 3.62 34.35
CA ASP A 25 24.77 4.13 34.00
C ASP A 25 25.75 3.04 33.59
N LYS A 26 25.44 1.77 33.82
CA LYS A 26 26.30 0.62 33.49
C LYS A 26 25.74 -0.16 32.30
N PRO A 27 26.60 -0.74 31.45
CA PRO A 27 26.15 -1.71 30.46
C PRO A 27 25.69 -3.00 31.17
N GLY A 28 24.59 -3.59 30.70
CA GLY A 28 24.00 -4.79 31.28
C GLY A 28 23.14 -5.56 30.26
N ASP A 29 22.75 -6.77 30.63
CA ASP A 29 21.87 -7.61 29.84
C ASP A 29 20.43 -7.09 29.87
N ILE A 30 19.64 -7.41 28.84
CA ILE A 30 18.24 -7.01 28.76
C ILE A 30 17.38 -8.05 29.50
N ASP A 31 16.80 -7.65 30.63
CA ASP A 31 15.94 -8.53 31.42
C ASP A 31 14.53 -8.72 30.83
N LEU A 32 13.98 -7.68 30.18
CA LEU A 32 12.61 -7.67 29.67
C LEU A 32 12.46 -6.80 28.41
N LEU A 33 11.80 -7.35 27.39
CA LEU A 33 11.39 -6.62 26.18
C LEU A 33 9.89 -6.33 26.23
N LEU A 34 9.53 -5.06 26.04
CA LEU A 34 8.15 -4.59 26.05
C LEU A 34 7.68 -4.28 24.62
N GLY A 35 6.47 -4.73 24.27
CA GLY A 35 5.87 -4.46 22.96
C GLY A 35 5.52 -2.99 22.76
N ALA A 36 5.49 -2.55 21.49
CA ALA A 36 5.09 -1.18 21.15
C ALA A 36 3.60 -0.91 21.39
N ASP A 37 2.78 -1.96 21.39
CA ASP A 37 1.36 -1.94 21.68
C ASP A 37 1.05 -1.44 23.09
N ILE A 38 1.90 -1.75 24.08
CA ILE A 38 1.72 -1.32 25.48
C ILE A 38 2.39 0.03 25.81
N PHE A 39 3.12 0.64 24.86
CA PHE A 39 3.84 1.90 25.08
C PHE A 39 2.92 3.02 25.61
N HIS A 40 1.72 3.14 25.03
CA HIS A 40 0.73 4.14 25.42
C HIS A 40 0.22 3.99 26.86
N SER A 41 0.26 2.76 27.42
CA SER A 41 -0.14 2.47 28.79
C SER A 41 0.96 2.72 29.82
N ILE A 42 2.22 2.69 29.37
CA ILE A 42 3.41 2.79 30.22
C ILE A 42 3.94 4.22 30.28
N TYR A 43 3.79 4.99 29.20
CA TYR A 43 4.27 6.37 29.11
C TYR A 43 3.23 7.37 29.64
N ASN A 44 3.62 8.16 30.64
CA ASN A 44 2.70 9.07 31.34
C ASN A 44 2.62 10.47 30.68
N GLY A 45 3.26 10.68 29.54
CA GLY A 45 3.25 11.98 28.84
C GLY A 45 4.22 13.03 29.39
N GLN A 46 4.83 12.80 30.56
CA GLN A 46 5.79 13.74 31.15
C GLN A 46 7.19 13.55 30.57
N ARG A 47 7.79 14.68 30.18
CA ARG A 47 9.14 14.77 29.63
C ARG A 47 9.93 15.84 30.37
N LEU A 48 11.15 15.52 30.76
CA LEU A 48 12.08 16.45 31.39
C LEU A 48 13.35 16.56 30.55
N GLU A 49 13.68 17.78 30.14
CA GLU A 49 14.94 18.08 29.46
C GLU A 49 16.00 18.41 30.51
N VAL A 50 17.05 17.60 30.56
CA VAL A 50 18.12 17.74 31.56
C VAL A 50 19.06 18.89 31.21
N GLY A 51 19.23 19.18 29.92
CA GLY A 51 20.02 20.29 29.40
C GLY A 51 20.37 20.13 27.92
N PRO A 52 20.94 21.17 27.29
CA PRO A 52 21.37 21.10 25.89
C PRO A 52 22.49 20.07 25.71
N GLY A 53 22.33 19.13 24.77
CA GLY A 53 23.29 18.05 24.51
C GLY A 53 23.26 16.90 25.51
N LEU A 54 22.35 16.92 26.47
CA LEU A 54 22.11 15.83 27.43
C LEU A 54 20.86 15.02 27.05
N PRO A 55 20.79 13.75 27.50
CA PRO A 55 19.62 12.93 27.28
C PRO A 55 18.38 13.49 28.00
N VAL A 56 17.22 13.08 27.51
CA VAL A 56 15.89 13.45 27.99
C VAL A 56 15.39 12.36 28.93
N ALA A 57 14.70 12.75 30.01
CA ALA A 57 14.02 11.81 30.89
C ALA A 57 12.52 11.74 30.55
N LEU A 58 11.99 10.53 30.40
CA LEU A 58 10.58 10.25 30.18
C LEU A 58 9.99 9.56 31.40
N HIS A 59 8.85 10.04 31.90
CA HIS A 59 8.20 9.38 33.03
C HIS A 59 7.38 8.17 32.56
N SER A 60 7.67 7.01 33.13
CA SER A 60 6.90 5.78 32.95
C SER A 60 6.25 5.34 34.25
N VAL A 61 5.35 4.35 34.20
CA VAL A 61 4.79 3.70 35.40
C VAL A 61 5.85 3.06 36.30
N PHE A 62 7.03 2.74 35.78
CA PHE A 62 8.15 2.16 36.53
C PHE A 62 9.10 3.22 37.13
N GLY A 63 8.91 4.50 36.78
CA GLY A 63 9.82 5.60 37.11
C GLY A 63 10.35 6.31 35.87
N TRP A 64 11.34 7.18 36.06
CA TRP A 64 11.95 7.97 34.99
C TRP A 64 12.92 7.11 34.16
N VAL A 65 12.72 7.14 32.84
CA VAL A 65 13.52 6.43 31.83
C VAL A 65 14.37 7.45 31.07
N ILE A 66 15.67 7.21 30.95
CA ILE A 66 16.59 8.09 30.24
C ILE A 66 16.69 7.67 28.77
N THR A 67 16.51 8.61 27.86
CA THR A 67 16.56 8.38 26.41
C THR A 67 17.18 9.55 25.67
N GLY A 68 17.78 9.30 24.52
CA GLY A 68 18.40 10.33 23.69
C GLY A 68 19.92 10.21 23.62
N ARG A 69 20.50 11.07 22.79
CA ARG A 69 21.93 11.07 22.50
C ARG A 69 22.69 11.88 23.55
N LEU A 70 23.85 11.38 23.93
CA LEU A 70 24.81 12.09 24.76
C LEU A 70 26.04 12.37 23.90
N ASP A 71 26.30 13.64 23.62
CA ASP A 71 27.47 14.07 22.85
C ASP A 71 28.68 14.17 23.79
N VAL A 72 29.24 13.01 24.18
CA VAL A 72 30.51 12.97 24.93
C VAL A 72 31.66 12.96 23.93
N GLU A 73 32.56 13.94 24.01
CA GLU A 73 33.83 13.94 23.27
C GLU A 73 34.79 12.86 23.81
N CYS A 74 34.47 11.59 23.59
CA CYS A 74 35.43 10.49 23.71
C CYS A 74 36.06 10.26 22.32
N SER A 75 37.37 10.49 22.19
CA SER A 75 38.13 10.16 20.97
C SER A 75 38.52 8.67 20.95
N PRO A 76 38.96 8.09 19.80
CA PRO A 76 38.55 8.30 18.41
C PRO A 76 37.16 7.61 18.18
N PRO A 77 36.53 7.63 16.98
CA PRO A 77 35.22 7.02 16.82
C PRO A 77 35.36 5.52 17.07
N ALA A 78 34.98 5.06 18.27
CA ALA A 78 34.60 3.68 18.48
C ALA A 78 33.57 3.43 17.40
N GLU A 79 33.99 2.58 16.45
CA GLU A 79 33.31 2.28 15.21
C GLU A 79 31.82 2.38 15.45
N THR A 80 31.17 3.29 14.72
CA THR A 80 29.72 3.37 14.67
C THR A 80 29.25 1.95 14.42
N SER A 81 28.86 1.23 15.47
CA SER A 81 28.16 -0.02 15.37
C SER A 81 26.74 0.35 15.01
N THR A 82 26.59 0.89 13.80
CA THR A 82 25.52 0.42 12.96
C THR A 82 25.73 -1.07 12.85
N LEU A 83 24.95 -1.85 13.59
CA LEU A 83 24.51 -3.14 13.11
C LEU A 83 23.68 -2.91 11.83
N LEU A 84 24.33 -2.45 10.77
CA LEU A 84 24.06 -2.99 9.45
C LEU A 84 24.74 -4.35 9.50
N ALA A 85 24.03 -5.31 10.09
CA ALA A 85 24.33 -6.69 9.88
C ALA A 85 24.06 -6.91 8.38
N SER A 86 25.06 -6.65 7.53
CA SER A 86 25.11 -7.19 6.17
C SER A 86 25.19 -8.68 6.37
N THR A 87 24.01 -9.26 6.50
CA THR A 87 23.85 -10.62 6.89
C THR A 87 23.20 -11.24 5.69
N ALA A 88 24.00 -11.44 4.64
CA ALA A 88 23.70 -12.51 3.69
C ALA A 88 23.37 -13.81 4.47
N ALA A 89 23.95 -13.99 5.67
CA ALA A 89 23.57 -15.02 6.63
C ALA A 89 22.14 -14.88 7.21
N LEU A 90 21.64 -13.68 7.55
CA LEU A 90 20.29 -13.43 8.05
C LEU A 90 19.29 -13.47 6.91
N ASP A 91 19.60 -12.92 5.74
CA ASP A 91 18.79 -13.09 4.54
C ASP A 91 18.60 -14.58 4.25
N ASN A 92 19.65 -15.39 4.39
CA ASN A 92 19.54 -16.85 4.25
C ASN A 92 18.74 -17.52 5.39
N VAL A 93 18.85 -17.03 6.63
CA VAL A 93 18.08 -17.56 7.77
C VAL A 93 16.61 -17.16 7.68
N VAL A 94 16.31 -15.91 7.34
CA VAL A 94 14.97 -15.38 7.07
C VAL A 94 14.39 -16.08 5.86
N LYS A 95 15.15 -16.26 4.77
CA LYS A 95 14.73 -17.03 3.61
C LYS A 95 14.42 -18.48 3.97
N ARG A 96 15.29 -19.16 4.72
CA ARG A 96 15.02 -20.53 5.22
C ARG A 96 13.82 -20.60 6.16
N PHE A 97 13.64 -19.57 7.00
CA PHE A 97 12.49 -19.47 7.89
C PHE A 97 11.20 -19.36 7.08
N TRP A 98 11.18 -18.49 6.06
CA TRP A 98 10.08 -18.41 5.11
C TRP A 98 9.89 -19.71 4.30
N GLU A 99 10.95 -20.38 3.86
CA GLU A 99 10.85 -21.66 3.14
C GLU A 99 10.26 -22.81 4.00
N VAL A 100 10.41 -22.74 5.33
CA VAL A 100 9.95 -23.79 6.26
C VAL A 100 8.55 -23.47 6.83
N GLU A 101 8.23 -22.21 7.10
CA GLU A 101 6.91 -21.81 7.59
C GLU A 101 5.89 -21.50 6.48
N GLU A 102 6.35 -21.14 5.27
CA GLU A 102 5.42 -20.89 4.16
C GLU A 102 4.73 -22.22 3.82
N PRO A 103 3.40 -22.32 4.01
CA PRO A 103 2.68 -23.51 3.59
C PRO A 103 2.96 -23.70 2.10
N PRO A 104 3.13 -24.94 1.60
CA PRO A 104 3.44 -25.17 0.20
C PRO A 104 2.44 -24.37 -0.62
N LYS A 105 2.95 -23.42 -1.42
CA LYS A 105 2.11 -22.63 -2.33
C LYS A 105 1.27 -23.65 -3.08
N GLN A 106 -0.01 -23.71 -2.75
CA GLN A 106 -0.96 -24.40 -3.59
C GLN A 106 -0.96 -23.55 -4.85
N THR A 107 -0.13 -23.96 -5.81
CA THR A 107 -0.26 -23.50 -7.19
C THR A 107 -1.61 -24.06 -7.60
N ILE A 108 -2.65 -23.26 -7.38
CA ILE A 108 -3.94 -23.50 -8.01
C ILE A 108 -3.63 -23.25 -9.49
N VAL A 109 -3.20 -24.31 -10.17
CA VAL A 109 -3.03 -24.33 -11.61
C VAL A 109 -4.44 -24.30 -12.16
N ASN A 110 -5.03 -23.10 -12.20
CA ASN A 110 -6.23 -22.88 -12.96
C ASN A 110 -5.78 -22.86 -14.43
N PRO A 111 -6.21 -23.82 -15.27
CA PRO A 111 -5.85 -23.83 -16.69
C PRO A 111 -6.28 -22.54 -17.41
N GLU A 112 -7.28 -21.83 -16.88
CA GLU A 112 -7.66 -20.50 -17.38
C GLU A 112 -6.56 -19.46 -17.16
N ASN A 113 -5.82 -19.52 -16.05
CA ASN A 113 -4.75 -18.55 -15.76
C ASN A 113 -3.58 -18.71 -16.73
N GLU A 114 -3.18 -19.95 -17.03
CA GLU A 114 -2.13 -20.23 -18.02
C GLU A 114 -2.55 -19.74 -19.43
N LYS A 115 -3.82 -19.96 -19.81
CA LYS A 115 -4.37 -19.44 -21.06
C LYS A 115 -4.35 -17.90 -21.10
N CYS A 116 -4.72 -17.25 -20.00
CA CYS A 116 -4.67 -15.79 -19.89
C CYS A 116 -3.25 -15.23 -19.98
N GLU A 117 -2.27 -15.87 -19.34
CA GLU A 117 -0.86 -15.47 -19.42
C GLU A 117 -0.32 -15.61 -20.85
N GLN A 118 -0.58 -16.74 -21.52
CA GLN A 118 -0.20 -16.95 -22.92
C GLN A 118 -0.82 -15.88 -23.83
N MET A 119 -2.13 -15.64 -23.70
CA MET A 119 -2.82 -14.62 -24.50
C MET A 119 -2.29 -13.20 -24.24
N TYR A 120 -1.94 -12.88 -23.00
CA TYR A 120 -1.32 -11.59 -22.68
C TYR A 120 0.05 -11.47 -23.35
N THR A 121 0.91 -12.48 -23.25
CA THR A 121 2.23 -12.47 -23.90
C THR A 121 2.12 -12.34 -25.42
N ASP A 122 1.16 -13.02 -26.03
CA ASP A 122 1.01 -13.04 -27.49
C ASP A 122 0.41 -11.75 -28.05
N LEU A 123 -0.52 -11.13 -27.32
CA LEU A 123 -1.35 -10.05 -27.85
C LEU A 123 -0.95 -8.66 -27.37
N VAL A 124 -0.14 -8.56 -26.31
CA VAL A 124 0.37 -7.27 -25.84
C VAL A 124 1.44 -6.75 -26.79
N ARG A 125 1.22 -5.53 -27.28
CA ARG A 125 2.13 -4.86 -28.23
C ARG A 125 2.34 -3.41 -27.86
N ARG A 126 3.37 -2.80 -28.43
CA ARG A 126 3.63 -1.36 -28.28
C ARG A 126 3.21 -0.64 -29.57
N ASN A 127 2.44 0.43 -29.44
CA ASN A 127 2.09 1.32 -30.55
C ASN A 127 3.29 2.20 -30.97
N GLU A 128 3.18 2.83 -32.13
CA GLU A 128 4.18 3.78 -32.67
C GLU A 128 4.47 4.95 -31.70
N ASP A 129 3.47 5.36 -30.91
CA ASP A 129 3.60 6.38 -29.86
C ASP A 129 4.31 5.88 -28.58
N GLY A 130 4.81 4.64 -28.58
CA GLY A 130 5.49 4.05 -27.44
C GLY A 130 4.57 3.61 -26.29
N ARG A 131 3.25 3.55 -26.51
CA ARG A 131 2.25 3.09 -25.51
C ARG A 131 1.98 1.60 -25.62
N TYR A 132 1.74 0.94 -24.49
CA TYR A 132 1.29 -0.45 -24.50
C TYR A 132 -0.17 -0.55 -24.92
N VAL A 133 -0.43 -1.56 -25.74
CA VAL A 133 -1.72 -1.99 -26.23
C VAL A 133 -1.94 -3.38 -25.68
N VAL A 134 -2.88 -3.46 -24.74
CA VAL A 134 -3.31 -4.71 -24.14
C VAL A 134 -4.74 -4.94 -24.59
N PRO A 135 -5.03 -6.02 -25.34
CA PRO A 135 -6.41 -6.36 -25.65
C PRO A 135 -7.12 -6.82 -24.38
N MET A 136 -8.40 -6.45 -24.27
CA MET A 136 -9.25 -6.92 -23.19
C MET A 136 -9.59 -8.40 -23.42
N LEU A 137 -9.04 -9.29 -22.58
CA LEU A 137 -9.29 -10.72 -22.65
C LEU A 137 -10.63 -11.05 -21.98
N LEU A 138 -11.65 -11.25 -22.81
CA LEU A 138 -12.99 -11.65 -22.40
C LEU A 138 -13.09 -13.19 -22.35
N LYS A 139 -13.75 -13.75 -21.34
CA LYS A 139 -13.99 -15.21 -21.27
C LYS A 139 -14.91 -15.67 -22.42
N GLU A 140 -14.53 -16.71 -23.14
CA GLU A 140 -15.34 -17.21 -24.26
C GLU A 140 -16.75 -17.63 -23.79
N GLU A 141 -16.83 -18.31 -22.66
CA GLU A 141 -18.10 -18.71 -22.03
C GLU A 141 -18.60 -17.63 -21.06
N HIS A 142 -19.75 -17.03 -21.37
CA HIS A 142 -20.41 -16.04 -20.53
C HIS A 142 -21.93 -16.20 -20.57
N GLU A 143 -22.59 -15.92 -19.45
CA GLU A 143 -24.04 -15.91 -19.37
C GLU A 143 -24.62 -14.69 -20.09
N GLN A 144 -25.55 -14.91 -21.03
CA GLN A 144 -26.23 -13.83 -21.79
C GLN A 144 -27.02 -12.91 -20.87
N LEU A 145 -27.05 -11.60 -21.13
CA LEU A 145 -27.61 -10.53 -20.26
C LEU A 145 -29.09 -10.62 -19.88
N GLY A 146 -29.83 -11.62 -20.35
CA GLY A 146 -31.26 -11.80 -20.10
C GLY A 146 -32.10 -10.59 -20.53
N ASP A 147 -33.29 -10.42 -19.95
CA ASP A 147 -34.26 -9.37 -20.32
C ASP A 147 -33.94 -7.96 -19.77
N SER A 148 -32.65 -7.63 -19.63
CA SER A 148 -32.20 -6.33 -19.12
C SER A 148 -32.41 -5.17 -20.11
N HIS A 149 -32.58 -5.47 -21.40
CA HIS A 149 -32.76 -4.49 -22.48
C HIS A 149 -33.90 -3.51 -22.20
N ARG A 150 -35.08 -3.99 -21.78
CA ARG A 150 -36.24 -3.13 -21.52
C ARG A 150 -35.97 -2.11 -20.40
N THR A 151 -35.29 -2.57 -19.35
CA THR A 151 -34.92 -1.72 -18.21
C THR A 151 -33.86 -0.70 -18.60
N ALA A 152 -32.85 -1.12 -19.37
CA ALA A 152 -31.82 -0.22 -19.90
C ALA A 152 -32.41 0.86 -20.82
N LEU A 153 -33.28 0.47 -21.75
CA LEU A 153 -33.94 1.38 -22.68
C LEU A 153 -34.85 2.38 -21.94
N SER A 154 -35.60 1.92 -20.94
CA SER A 154 -36.40 2.83 -20.10
C SER A 154 -35.53 3.84 -19.35
N ARG A 155 -34.35 3.42 -18.87
CA ARG A 155 -33.40 4.32 -18.19
C ARG A 155 -32.80 5.33 -19.16
N LEU A 156 -32.46 4.91 -20.39
CA LEU A 156 -31.97 5.79 -21.44
C LEU A 156 -33.00 6.86 -21.78
N HIS A 157 -34.25 6.49 -22.07
CA HIS A 157 -35.31 7.46 -22.35
C HIS A 157 -35.57 8.40 -21.17
N ASN A 158 -35.42 7.94 -19.92
CA ASN A 158 -35.55 8.80 -18.75
C ASN A 158 -34.37 9.78 -18.63
N LEU A 159 -33.15 9.37 -19.00
CA LEU A 159 -31.99 10.26 -19.06
C LEU A 159 -32.17 11.31 -20.17
N GLU A 160 -32.57 10.91 -21.37
CA GLU A 160 -32.85 11.83 -22.49
C GLU A 160 -33.92 12.86 -22.09
N LYS A 161 -35.01 12.43 -21.45
CA LYS A 161 -36.02 13.35 -20.91
C LYS A 161 -35.44 14.31 -19.88
N ARG A 162 -34.56 13.85 -19.00
CA ARG A 162 -33.90 14.70 -18.00
C ARG A 162 -32.97 15.72 -18.66
N PHE A 163 -32.20 15.31 -19.66
CA PHE A 163 -31.32 16.21 -20.43
C PHE A 163 -32.11 17.25 -21.21
N LEU A 164 -33.31 16.93 -21.70
CA LEU A 164 -34.20 17.90 -22.33
C LEU A 164 -34.76 18.95 -21.34
N HIS A 165 -34.91 18.61 -20.07
CA HIS A 165 -35.46 19.53 -19.05
C HIS A 165 -34.36 20.32 -18.31
N HIS A 166 -33.13 19.80 -18.30
CA HIS A 166 -31.99 20.42 -17.63
C HIS A 166 -30.85 20.61 -18.64
N GLU A 167 -30.85 21.76 -19.30
CA GLU A 167 -29.81 22.12 -20.28
C GLU A 167 -28.41 22.15 -19.66
N ASP A 168 -28.28 22.56 -18.39
CA ASP A 168 -27.00 22.56 -17.67
C ASP A 168 -26.40 21.14 -17.57
N LEU A 169 -27.23 20.15 -17.22
CA LEU A 169 -26.79 18.75 -17.15
C LEU A 169 -26.42 18.20 -18.53
N ASN A 170 -27.13 18.61 -19.59
CA ASN A 170 -26.83 18.20 -20.95
C ASN A 170 -25.52 18.84 -21.45
N HIS A 171 -25.28 20.11 -21.08
CA HIS A 171 -24.04 20.81 -21.39
C HIS A 171 -22.85 20.15 -20.70
N ASP A 172 -22.92 19.94 -19.38
CA ASP A 172 -21.86 19.32 -18.60
C ASP A 172 -21.54 17.90 -19.10
N TYR A 173 -22.56 17.13 -19.46
CA TYR A 173 -22.38 15.78 -20.02
C TYR A 173 -21.77 15.81 -21.43
N GLY A 174 -22.20 16.74 -22.29
CA GLY A 174 -21.66 16.91 -23.64
C GLY A 174 -20.28 17.58 -23.68
N GLU A 175 -19.90 18.32 -22.64
CA GLU A 175 -18.53 18.80 -22.42
C GLU A 175 -17.64 17.66 -21.93
N TYR A 176 -18.11 16.85 -20.97
CA TYR A 176 -17.42 15.65 -20.50
C TYR A 176 -17.14 14.66 -21.65
N GLU A 177 -18.11 14.39 -22.53
CA GLU A 177 -17.92 13.50 -23.69
C GLU A 177 -16.93 14.06 -24.72
N ARG A 178 -16.79 15.39 -24.83
CA ARG A 178 -15.82 16.03 -25.73
C ARG A 178 -14.42 16.11 -25.14
N GLU A 179 -14.30 16.38 -23.84
CA GLU A 179 -13.03 16.49 -23.13
C GLU A 179 -12.42 15.12 -22.83
N HIS A 180 -13.27 14.12 -22.60
CA HIS A 180 -12.86 12.76 -22.32
C HIS A 180 -13.40 11.83 -23.39
N GLU A 181 -12.53 11.49 -24.37
CA GLU A 181 -12.64 10.18 -25.01
C GLU A 181 -12.67 9.15 -23.88
N VAL A 182 -13.82 8.51 -23.65
CA VAL A 182 -14.08 7.70 -22.45
C VAL A 182 -13.19 6.46 -22.47
N LYS A 183 -11.95 6.64 -21.99
CA LYS A 183 -10.94 5.60 -21.84
C LYS A 183 -11.13 4.79 -20.56
N THR A 184 -12.19 5.06 -19.79
CA THR A 184 -12.45 4.39 -18.52
C THR A 184 -13.95 4.31 -18.31
N VAL A 185 -14.45 3.10 -18.06
CA VAL A 185 -15.86 2.87 -17.71
C VAL A 185 -16.14 3.54 -16.37
N THR A 186 -16.96 4.60 -16.37
CA THR A 186 -17.37 5.27 -15.14
C THR A 186 -18.56 4.56 -14.49
N PHE A 187 -18.39 4.19 -13.23
CA PHE A 187 -19.39 3.48 -12.45
C PHE A 187 -20.14 4.45 -11.51
N GLY A 188 -21.31 4.92 -11.95
CA GLY A 188 -22.21 5.81 -11.18
C GLY A 188 -23.45 5.12 -10.58
N VAL A 189 -23.60 3.83 -10.82
CA VAL A 189 -24.47 2.90 -10.07
C VAL A 189 -23.59 1.72 -9.76
N SER A 190 -23.65 1.17 -8.54
CA SER A 190 -22.82 0.03 -8.12
C SER A 190 -22.78 -1.02 -9.22
N SER A 191 -21.72 -1.00 -10.02
CA SER A 191 -21.57 -1.99 -11.05
C SER A 191 -21.24 -3.25 -10.30
N SER A 192 -22.17 -4.19 -10.35
CA SER A 192 -21.71 -5.55 -10.13
C SER A 192 -20.70 -5.80 -11.25
N PRO A 193 -19.42 -6.13 -10.94
CA PRO A 193 -18.44 -6.49 -11.95
C PRO A 193 -19.02 -7.55 -12.92
N PHE A 194 -19.89 -8.40 -12.39
CA PHE A 194 -20.69 -9.37 -13.14
C PHE A 194 -21.55 -8.77 -14.27
N LEU A 195 -22.29 -7.68 -14.01
CA LEU A 195 -23.13 -7.06 -15.04
C LEU A 195 -22.29 -6.28 -16.06
N ALA A 196 -21.22 -5.61 -15.59
CA ALA A 196 -20.30 -4.87 -16.45
C ALA A 196 -19.61 -5.79 -17.47
N ILE A 197 -19.11 -6.95 -17.02
CA ILE A 197 -18.48 -7.95 -17.88
C ILE A 197 -19.47 -8.45 -18.94
N ARG A 198 -20.70 -8.80 -18.54
CA ARG A 198 -21.73 -9.26 -19.49
C ARG A 198 -22.07 -8.18 -20.52
N THR A 199 -22.14 -6.90 -20.11
CA THR A 199 -22.42 -5.80 -21.05
C THR A 199 -21.31 -5.64 -22.07
N LEU A 200 -20.05 -5.83 -21.67
CA LEU A 200 -18.91 -5.80 -22.58
C LEU A 200 -18.96 -6.97 -23.57
N HIS A 201 -19.35 -8.18 -23.12
CA HIS A 201 -19.56 -9.31 -24.01
C HIS A 201 -20.68 -9.08 -25.02
N GLN A 202 -21.82 -8.54 -24.57
CA GLN A 202 -22.94 -8.24 -25.47
C GLN A 202 -22.55 -7.18 -26.51
N LEU A 203 -21.84 -6.12 -26.11
CA LEU A 203 -21.31 -5.12 -27.03
C LEU A 203 -20.30 -5.71 -28.02
N ALA A 204 -19.44 -6.63 -27.57
CA ALA A 204 -18.50 -7.33 -28.44
C ALA A 204 -19.22 -8.21 -29.48
N ASN A 205 -20.32 -8.86 -29.10
CA ASN A 205 -21.13 -9.65 -30.03
C ASN A 205 -21.90 -8.78 -31.02
N ASP A 206 -22.54 -7.72 -30.52
CA ASP A 206 -23.42 -6.85 -31.32
C ASP A 206 -22.65 -5.95 -32.29
N HIS A 207 -21.40 -5.62 -31.93
CA HIS A 207 -20.64 -4.59 -32.63
C HIS A 207 -19.17 -4.97 -32.88
N GLY A 208 -18.75 -6.22 -32.67
CA GLY A 208 -17.35 -6.70 -32.62
C GLY A 208 -16.37 -6.26 -33.71
N ALA A 209 -16.83 -5.72 -34.83
CA ALA A 209 -15.98 -5.05 -35.81
C ALA A 209 -15.26 -3.79 -35.30
N TRP A 210 -15.82 -3.02 -34.34
CA TRP A 210 -15.13 -1.84 -33.78
C TRP A 210 -14.12 -2.19 -32.68
N MET A 211 -14.19 -3.38 -32.07
CA MET A 211 -13.16 -3.84 -31.12
C MET A 211 -11.86 -4.24 -31.82
N THR A 212 -11.91 -4.54 -33.12
CA THR A 212 -10.74 -4.61 -34.01
C THR A 212 -10.24 -3.23 -34.48
N SER A 213 -10.97 -2.15 -34.21
CA SER A 213 -10.52 -0.79 -34.53
C SER A 213 -9.54 -0.29 -33.47
N PRO A 214 -8.41 0.34 -33.85
CA PRO A 214 -7.35 0.79 -32.94
C PRO A 214 -7.75 1.81 -31.87
N LEU A 215 -9.03 2.17 -31.76
CA LEU A 215 -9.58 3.11 -30.78
C LEU A 215 -10.08 2.45 -29.49
N ALA A 216 -10.28 1.12 -29.45
CA ALA A 216 -10.72 0.41 -28.24
C ALA A 216 -9.56 0.07 -27.27
N LEU A 217 -8.62 1.01 -27.09
CA LEU A 217 -7.42 0.84 -26.26
C LEU A 217 -7.60 1.52 -24.91
N LEU A 218 -7.81 0.72 -23.86
CA LEU A 218 -7.56 1.10 -22.48
C LEU A 218 -6.07 1.44 -22.35
N GLN A 219 -5.73 2.72 -22.55
CA GLN A 219 -4.38 3.24 -22.40
C GLN A 219 -4.05 3.33 -20.91
N LEU A 220 -3.61 2.21 -20.33
CA LEU A 220 -3.08 2.21 -18.97
C LEU A 220 -1.69 2.83 -18.96
N LYS A 221 -1.59 4.02 -18.36
CA LYS A 221 -0.33 4.69 -18.06
C LYS A 221 0.26 4.03 -16.83
N LEU A 222 1.15 3.06 -17.01
CA LEU A 222 2.04 2.63 -15.94
C LEU A 222 3.24 3.59 -15.88
N PRO A 223 3.70 3.98 -14.67
CA PRO A 223 4.75 4.97 -14.46
C PRO A 223 6.10 4.57 -15.06
#